data_AF-A0A354TM53-F1
#
_entry.id   AF-A0A354TM53-F1
#
_cell.length_a   1.000
_cell.length_b   1.000
_cell.length_c   1.000
_cell.angle_alpha   90.00
_cell.angle_beta   90.00
_cell.angle_gamma   90.00
#
_symmetry.space_group_name_H-M   'P 1'
#
loop_
_entity.id
_entity.type
_entity.pdbx_description
1 polymer ?
#
loop_
_entity_poly.entity_id
_entity_poly.type
_entity_poly.pdbx_seq_one_letter_code
_entity_poly.pdbx_strand_id
1 'polypeptide(L)'
;SESEAEAVVPQPDLNNLINEVDSLGERSAIKFLIDGRMRECTLTRNKMNPELHTVCTNDTSFRVNRSRIGLAVALRDGALQLPNLKATRLIGGQTVLNPSSMTRH
;
A
#
# COMPACT_ATOMS: atom_id res chain seq x y z
N SER A 1 -30.08 -25.98 -2.78
CA SER A 1 -29.29 -24.83 -3.24
C SER A 1 -28.60 -24.23 -2.04
N GLU A 2 -27.34 -24.56 -1.84
CA GLU A 2 -26.53 -24.01 -0.75
C GLU A 2 -26.09 -22.60 -1.16
N SER A 3 -26.59 -21.60 -0.45
CA SER A 3 -26.14 -20.21 -0.59
C SER A 3 -24.80 -20.09 0.12
N GLU A 4 -23.70 -20.02 -0.62
CA GLU A 4 -22.40 -19.60 -0.09
C GLU A 4 -22.55 -18.17 0.47
N ALA A 5 -22.55 -18.05 1.79
CA ALA A 5 -22.49 -16.76 2.45
C ALA A 5 -21.13 -16.13 2.11
N GLU A 6 -21.15 -15.10 1.24
CA GLU A 6 -19.99 -14.27 0.97
C GLU A 6 -19.51 -13.66 2.29
N ALA A 7 -18.39 -14.16 2.80
CA ALA A 7 -17.76 -13.62 3.99
C ALA A 7 -17.31 -12.18 3.70
N VAL A 8 -18.03 -11.21 4.25
CA VAL A 8 -17.63 -9.79 4.23
C VAL A 8 -16.33 -9.68 5.01
N VAL A 9 -15.21 -9.60 4.29
CA VAL A 9 -13.92 -9.34 4.91
C VAL A 9 -13.94 -7.90 5.40
N PRO A 10 -13.73 -7.64 6.70
CA PRO A 10 -13.72 -6.27 7.22
C PRO A 10 -12.68 -5.45 6.48
N GLN A 11 -13.10 -4.27 5.99
CA GLN A 11 -12.17 -3.32 5.40
C GLN A 11 -11.20 -2.87 6.50
N PRO A 12 -9.89 -3.04 6.31
CA PRO A 12 -8.92 -2.60 7.30
C PRO A 12 -9.00 -1.09 7.49
N ASP A 13 -8.97 -0.63 8.74
CA ASP A 13 -8.87 0.80 9.08
C ASP A 13 -7.57 1.36 8.48
N LEU A 14 -7.67 2.53 7.82
CA LEU A 14 -6.54 3.24 7.24
C LEU A 14 -5.42 3.48 8.27
N ASN A 15 -5.78 3.73 9.53
CA ASN A 15 -4.80 3.90 10.60
C ASN A 15 -3.99 2.62 10.85
N ASN A 16 -4.63 1.45 10.78
CA ASN A 16 -3.96 0.16 10.94
C ASN A 16 -3.00 -0.12 9.76
N LEU A 17 -3.38 0.26 8.54
CA LEU A 17 -2.57 0.08 7.34
C LEU A 17 -1.34 1.00 7.32
N ILE A 18 -1.49 2.21 7.86
CA ILE A 18 -0.38 3.13 8.06
C ILE A 18 0.61 2.56 9.09
N ASN A 19 0.10 1.97 10.18
CA ASN A 19 0.93 1.29 11.17
C ASN A 19 1.68 0.09 10.55
N GLU A 20 1.06 -0.64 9.62
CA GLU A 20 1.74 -1.71 8.87
C GLU A 20 2.91 -1.17 8.04
N VAL A 21 2.73 -0.03 7.37
CA VAL A 21 3.83 0.65 6.65
C VAL A 21 4.94 1.08 7.60
N ASP A 22 4.60 1.59 8.78
CA ASP A 22 5.60 1.97 9.80
C ASP A 22 6.31 0.78 10.43
N SER A 23 5.65 -0.38 10.46
CA SER A 23 6.23 -1.65 10.93
C SER A 23 7.24 -2.23 9.93
N LEU A 24 7.24 -1.74 8.69
CA LEU A 24 8.29 -2.07 7.73
C LEU A 24 9.62 -1.55 8.30
N GLY A 25 10.59 -2.46 8.43
CA GLY A 25 11.93 -2.09 8.90
C GLY A 25 12.59 -1.05 7.99
N GLU A 26 13.76 -0.55 8.41
CA GLU A 26 14.51 0.48 7.68
C GLU A 26 14.67 0.19 6.18
N ARG A 27 14.80 -1.09 5.85
CA ARG A 27 14.83 -1.63 4.50
C ARG A 27 13.90 -2.83 4.39
N SER A 28 12.99 -2.82 3.43
CA SER A 28 12.00 -3.88 3.22
C SER A 28 11.90 -4.28 1.75
N ALA A 29 11.87 -5.58 1.46
CA ALA A 29 11.62 -6.08 0.11
C ALA A 29 10.12 -5.99 -0.19
N ILE A 30 9.74 -5.36 -1.31
CA ILE A 30 8.35 -5.16 -1.73
C ILE A 30 8.20 -5.51 -3.22
N LYS A 31 6.97 -5.67 -3.70
CA LYS A 31 6.69 -5.63 -5.14
C LYS A 31 5.86 -4.40 -5.48
N PHE A 32 6.25 -3.67 -6.51
CA PHE A 32 5.59 -2.44 -6.92
C PHE A 32 5.21 -2.50 -8.40
N LEU A 33 4.04 -1.99 -8.76
CA LEU A 33 3.60 -1.88 -10.15
C LEU A 33 4.25 -0.64 -10.78
N ILE A 34 5.23 -0.87 -11.64
CA ILE A 34 5.97 0.18 -12.36
C ILE A 34 5.81 -0.09 -13.85
N ASP A 35 5.33 0.90 -14.59
CA ASP A 35 5.07 0.81 -16.04
C ASP A 35 4.19 -0.41 -16.42
N GLY A 36 3.18 -0.70 -15.59
CA GLY A 36 2.25 -1.82 -15.80
C GLY A 36 2.84 -3.21 -15.49
N ARG A 37 4.04 -3.30 -14.91
CA ARG A 37 4.67 -4.57 -14.51
C ARG A 37 4.99 -4.59 -13.02
N MET A 38 4.67 -5.69 -12.35
CA MET A 38 5.10 -5.91 -10.97
C MET A 38 6.60 -6.16 -10.94
N ARG A 39 7.33 -5.29 -10.25
CA ARG A 39 8.79 -5.39 -10.09
C ARG A 39 9.14 -5.60 -8.62
N GLU A 40 10.15 -6.43 -8.37
CA GLU A 40 10.75 -6.54 -7.05
C GLU A 40 11.56 -5.29 -6.76
N CYS A 41 11.29 -4.67 -5.62
CA CYS A 41 11.90 -3.42 -5.21
C CYS A 41 12.35 -3.51 -3.75
N THR A 42 13.30 -2.65 -3.40
CA THR A 42 13.63 -2.37 -2.00
C THR A 42 12.98 -1.04 -1.61
N LEU A 43 12.09 -1.06 -0.63
CA LEU A 43 11.63 0.14 0.06
C LEU A 43 12.60 0.49 1.19
N THR A 44 13.09 1.72 1.22
CA THR A 44 13.97 2.22 2.28
C THR A 44 13.36 3.45 2.93
N ARG A 45 13.22 3.44 4.25
CA ARG A 45 12.74 4.58 5.02
C ARG A 45 13.82 5.65 5.12
N ASN A 46 13.50 6.90 4.84
CA ASN A 46 14.45 7.98 5.02
C ASN A 46 14.54 8.39 6.49
N LYS A 47 15.74 8.31 7.09
CA LYS A 47 15.98 8.66 8.50
C LYS A 47 15.81 10.14 8.83
N MET A 48 16.13 11.01 7.88
CA MET A 48 16.04 12.47 8.04
C MET A 48 14.60 12.98 7.82
N ASN A 49 13.80 12.24 7.04
CA ASN A 49 12.39 12.57 6.80
C ASN A 49 11.55 11.28 6.75
N PRO A 50 10.93 10.88 7.88
CA PRO A 50 10.16 9.64 7.99
C PRO A 50 8.92 9.58 7.07
N GLU A 51 8.43 10.72 6.58
CA GLU A 51 7.33 10.79 5.62
C GLU A 51 7.75 10.38 4.21
N LEU A 52 9.04 10.23 3.95
CA LEU A 52 9.58 9.90 2.64
C LEU A 52 10.26 8.54 2.66
N HIS A 53 9.92 7.74 1.67
CA HIS A 53 10.55 6.47 1.40
C HIS A 53 11.18 6.51 0.02
N THR A 54 12.24 5.74 -0.17
CA THR A 54 12.86 5.53 -1.47
C THR A 54 12.58 4.11 -1.92
N VAL A 55 11.98 3.97 -3.10
CA VAL A 55 11.81 2.69 -3.78
C VAL A 55 12.99 2.54 -4.73
N CYS A 56 13.80 1.52 -4.51
CA CYS A 56 14.92 1.16 -5.37
C CYS A 56 14.58 -0.09 -6.17
N THR A 57 14.79 -0.02 -7.48
CA THR A 57 14.83 -1.16 -8.39
C THR A 57 16.29 -1.42 -8.81
N ASN A 58 16.52 -2.41 -9.68
CA ASN A 58 17.86 -2.63 -10.24
C ASN A 58 18.32 -1.48 -11.15
N ASP A 59 17.38 -0.80 -11.82
CA ASP A 59 17.68 0.16 -12.89
C ASP A 59 17.46 1.63 -12.47
N THR A 60 16.62 1.87 -11.47
CA THR A 60 16.22 3.21 -11.05
C THR A 60 15.83 3.28 -9.57
N SER A 61 15.79 4.48 -9.02
CA SER A 61 15.20 4.77 -7.71
C SER A 61 14.32 6.00 -7.77
N PHE A 62 13.23 5.98 -7.00
CA PHE A 62 12.33 7.12 -6.89
C PHE A 62 11.82 7.27 -5.45
N ARG A 63 11.34 8.47 -5.13
CA ARG A 63 10.80 8.79 -3.80
C ARG A 63 9.29 8.66 -3.82
N VAL A 64 8.74 8.14 -2.73
CA VAL A 64 7.31 8.00 -2.50
C VAL A 64 6.98 8.42 -1.07
N ASN A 65 5.84 9.08 -0.90
CA ASN A 65 5.40 9.53 0.41
C ASN A 65 4.79 8.34 1.18
N ARG A 66 4.97 8.36 2.50
CA ARG A 66 4.38 7.40 3.44
C ARG A 66 2.88 7.25 3.23
N SER A 67 2.14 8.35 3.09
CA SER A 67 0.69 8.32 2.83
C SER A 67 0.34 7.65 1.50
N ARG A 68 1.18 7.78 0.46
CA ARG A 68 0.94 7.10 -0.83
C ARG A 68 1.15 5.60 -0.72
N ILE A 69 2.14 5.15 0.06
CA ILE A 69 2.33 3.74 0.37
C ILE A 69 1.12 3.24 1.16
N GLY A 70 0.77 3.92 2.25
CA GLY A 70 -0.40 3.57 3.07
C GLY A 70 -1.69 3.49 2.25
N LEU A 71 -1.86 4.38 1.28
CA LEU A 71 -2.98 4.35 0.35
C LEU A 71 -2.95 3.13 -0.58
N ALA A 72 -1.80 2.82 -1.18
CA ALA A 72 -1.67 1.63 -2.04
C ALA A 72 -1.92 0.33 -1.26
N VAL A 73 -1.49 0.27 0.00
CA VAL A 73 -1.83 -0.84 0.91
C VAL A 73 -3.33 -0.86 1.21
N ALA A 74 -3.94 0.30 1.49
CA ALA A 74 -5.35 0.43 1.85
C ALA A 74 -6.29 0.02 0.71
N LEU A 75 -6.00 0.50 -0.50
CA LEU A 75 -6.78 0.22 -1.69
C LEU A 75 -6.62 -1.23 -2.15
N ARG A 76 -5.55 -1.92 -1.73
CA ARG A 76 -5.22 -3.28 -2.16
C ARG A 76 -5.34 -3.46 -3.67
N ASP A 77 -5.06 -2.39 -4.43
CA ASP A 77 -5.32 -2.27 -5.87
C ASP A 77 -4.29 -3.03 -6.73
N GLY A 78 -3.38 -3.76 -6.08
CA GLY A 78 -2.32 -4.51 -6.71
C GLY A 78 -1.10 -3.66 -7.09
N ALA A 79 -1.12 -2.34 -6.86
CA ALA A 79 0.02 -1.47 -7.15
C ALA A 79 1.20 -1.70 -6.21
N LEU A 80 0.94 -2.22 -5.01
CA LEU A 80 1.94 -2.53 -4.00
C LEU A 80 1.64 -3.86 -3.31
N GLN A 81 2.65 -4.71 -3.18
CA GLN A 81 2.61 -5.93 -2.37
C GLN A 81 3.71 -5.87 -1.31
N LEU A 82 3.30 -5.94 -0.05
CA LEU A 82 4.20 -6.03 1.09
C LEU A 82 4.36 -7.51 1.50
N PRO A 83 5.55 -7.93 1.98
CA PRO A 83 5.87 -9.34 2.20
C PRO A 83 5.00 -10.00 3.28
N ASN A 84 4.51 -9.21 4.24
CA ASN A 84 3.66 -9.70 5.34
C ASN A 84 2.17 -9.41 5.13
N LEU A 85 1.78 -8.68 4.09
CA LEU A 85 0.37 -8.56 3.71
C LEU A 85 0.05 -9.61 2.66
N LYS A 86 -0.70 -10.65 3.09
CA LYS A 86 -1.39 -11.51 2.12
C LYS A 86 -2.36 -10.64 1.32
N ALA A 87 -2.18 -10.61 0.00
CA ALA A 87 -3.16 -10.03 -0.92
C ALA A 87 -4.51 -10.72 -0.69
N THR A 88 -5.39 -10.09 0.07
CA THR A 88 -6.75 -10.59 0.22
C THR A 88 -7.48 -10.13 -1.03
N ARG A 89 -7.86 -11.06 -1.91
CA ARG A 89 -8.68 -10.75 -3.10
C ARG A 89 -9.91 -9.98 -2.64
N LEU A 90 -9.98 -8.69 -2.93
CA LEU A 90 -11.24 -7.96 -2.92
C LEU A 90 -12.00 -8.41 -4.16
N ILE A 91 -12.91 -9.34 -3.98
CA ILE A 91 -13.93 -9.62 -4.98
C ILE A 91 -14.87 -8.40 -4.94
N GLY A 92 -14.79 -7.52 -5.95
CA GLY A 92 -15.83 -6.54 -6.27
C GLY A 92 -15.93 -5.25 -5.45
N GLY A 93 -15.11 -5.02 -4.42
CA GLY A 93 -15.18 -3.79 -3.62
C GLY A 93 -14.36 -2.64 -4.20
N GLN A 94 -14.98 -1.74 -4.96
CA GLN A 94 -14.38 -0.42 -5.26
C GLN A 94 -14.19 0.35 -3.94
N THR A 95 -12.96 0.57 -3.51
CA THR A 95 -12.66 1.47 -2.40
C THR A 95 -12.79 2.91 -2.89
N VAL A 96 -13.97 3.51 -2.70
CA VAL A 96 -14.18 4.94 -2.97
C VAL A 96 -13.60 5.74 -1.81
N LEU A 97 -12.45 6.38 -2.02
CA LEU A 97 -11.92 7.36 -1.08
C LEU A 97 -12.73 8.64 -1.23
N ASN A 98 -13.58 8.94 -0.26
CA ASN A 98 -14.21 10.25 -0.19
C ASN A 98 -13.13 11.29 0.15
N PRO A 99 -12.91 12.33 -0.70
CA PRO A 99 -11.96 13.38 -0.41
C PRO A 99 -12.56 14.33 0.64
N SER A 100 -12.55 13.93 1.90
CA SER A 100 -12.81 14.87 3.00
C SER A 100 -11.52 15.66 3.30
N SER A 101 -11.64 16.98 3.11
CA SER A 101 -10.67 18.03 3.44
C SER A 101 -9.74 18.48 2.30
N MET A 102 -10.33 19.14 1.29
CA MET A 102 -9.67 20.30 0.69
C MET A 102 -9.82 21.48 1.66
N THR A 103 -8.84 21.72 2.52
CA THR A 103 -8.67 23.03 3.15
C THR A 103 -8.36 24.04 2.05
N ARG A 104 -9.35 24.88 1.70
CA ARG A 104 -9.11 26.11 0.93
C ARG A 104 -8.41 27.10 1.86
N HIS A 105 -7.25 27.58 1.42
CA HIS A 105 -6.63 28.81 1.93
C HIS A 105 -7.51 30.02 1.63
#